data_AF-A0A536I022-F1
#
_entry.id   AF-A0A536I022-F1
#
_cell.length_a   1.000
_cell.length_b   1.000
_cell.length_c   1.000
_cell.angle_alpha   90.00
_cell.angle_beta   90.00
_cell.angle_gamma   90.00
#
_symmetry.space_group_name_H-M   'P 1'
#
loop_
_entity.id
_entity.type
_entity.pdbx_description
1 polymer ?
#
loop_
_entity_poly.entity_id
_entity_poly.type
_entity_poly.pdbx_seq_one_letter_code
_entity_poly.pdbx_strand_id
1 'polypeptide(L)'
;MTLDIMMPDASGWWVLEKLKEDPETSSIPVLVVTIVEDQRLVFALGASDYLSKPYERNQLLTRVHRLLPDLTGRSVLVVDDQADARSMLGKILRDEGAQVREASTGDEAMAEISDSPPDLVLLDLMMPGMSGFEVVARIRAHPSSAAVPV
;
A
#
# COMPACT_ATOMS: atom_id res chain seq x y z
N MET A 1 20.20 27.71 -0.16
CA MET A 1 18.85 27.99 -0.66
C MET A 1 18.03 26.75 -0.36
N THR A 2 17.27 26.84 0.73
CA THR A 2 16.52 25.75 1.36
C THR A 2 15.23 25.56 0.57
N LEU A 3 14.99 24.33 0.08
CA LEU A 3 13.82 24.01 -0.73
C LEU A 3 12.58 24.06 0.16
N ASP A 4 11.76 25.11 -0.02
CA ASP A 4 10.41 25.21 0.51
C ASP A 4 9.58 24.02 0.02
N ILE A 5 9.25 23.12 0.94
CA ILE A 5 8.21 22.11 0.75
C ILE A 5 6.88 22.84 0.90
N MET A 6 6.43 23.48 -0.18
CA MET A 6 5.02 23.83 -0.32
C MET A 6 4.22 22.54 -0.39
N MET A 7 3.65 22.18 0.76
CA MET A 7 2.58 21.21 0.92
C MET A 7 1.35 21.66 0.11
N PRO A 8 0.79 20.83 -0.79
CA PRO A 8 -0.59 20.97 -1.19
C PRO A 8 -1.47 20.44 -0.04
N ASP A 9 -2.17 21.35 0.62
CA ASP A 9 -3.37 21.14 1.44
C ASP A 9 -3.41 19.92 2.38
N ALA A 10 -2.79 20.09 3.56
CA ALA A 10 -3.31 19.81 4.93
C ALA A 10 -4.31 18.67 5.22
N SER A 11 -4.51 17.67 4.36
CA SER A 11 -5.58 16.67 4.51
C SER A 11 -5.04 15.29 4.91
N GLY A 12 -3.91 14.86 4.33
CA GLY A 12 -3.38 13.49 4.50
C GLY A 12 -2.48 13.25 5.72
N TRP A 13 -2.03 14.30 6.42
CA TRP A 13 -1.08 14.18 7.54
C TRP A 13 -1.73 14.07 8.93
N TRP A 14 -2.95 14.57 9.11
CA TRP A 14 -3.65 14.49 10.41
C TRP A 14 -4.05 13.05 10.79
N VAL A 15 -4.04 12.16 9.80
CA VAL A 15 -4.47 10.78 9.93
C VAL A 15 -3.47 9.93 10.74
N LEU A 16 -2.21 10.35 10.85
CA LEU A 16 -1.21 9.70 11.69
C LEU A 16 -1.48 9.85 13.20
N GLU A 17 -2.27 10.84 13.61
CA GLU A 17 -2.55 11.08 15.04
C GLU A 17 -3.77 10.27 15.55
N LYS A 18 -4.64 9.82 14.65
CA LYS A 18 -5.98 9.31 14.99
C LYS A 18 -6.23 7.83 14.74
N LEU A 19 -5.26 7.12 14.17
CA LEU A 19 -5.45 5.72 13.82
C LEU A 19 -4.66 4.83 14.77
N LYS A 20 -5.38 4.33 15.76
CA LYS A 20 -4.96 3.34 16.73
C LYS A 20 -6.14 2.42 16.94
N GLU A 21 -6.22 1.33 16.20
CA GLU A 21 -7.07 0.20 16.54
C GLU A 21 -6.76 -0.94 15.57
N ASP A 22 -6.63 -2.15 16.11
CA ASP A 22 -6.37 -3.44 15.48
C ASP A 22 -4.91 -3.96 15.35
N PRO A 23 -4.50 -4.95 16.15
CA PRO A 23 -3.25 -5.70 16.00
C PRO A 23 -3.15 -6.58 14.75
N GLU A 24 -4.28 -7.02 14.17
CA GLU A 24 -4.27 -7.99 13.07
C GLU A 24 -3.80 -7.36 11.74
N THR A 25 -4.06 -6.06 11.55
CA THR A 25 -3.70 -5.35 10.30
C THR A 25 -2.26 -4.84 10.26
N SER A 26 -1.62 -4.68 11.43
CA SER A 26 -0.27 -4.11 11.56
C SER A 26 0.82 -4.95 10.90
N SER A 27 0.61 -6.28 10.79
CA SER A 27 1.59 -7.20 10.22
C SER A 27 1.53 -7.30 8.69
N ILE A 28 0.49 -6.76 8.05
CA ILE A 28 0.27 -6.89 6.61
C ILE A 28 1.34 -6.07 5.87
N PRO A 29 2.11 -6.67 4.94
CA PRO A 29 3.03 -5.91 4.12
C PRO A 29 2.26 -5.01 3.14
N VAL A 30 2.75 -3.78 2.96
CA VAL A 30 2.15 -2.81 2.02
C VAL A 30 3.19 -2.45 0.97
N LEU A 31 2.93 -2.81 -0.29
CA LEU A 31 3.70 -2.38 -1.45
C LEU A 31 3.04 -1.14 -2.06
N VAL A 32 3.71 0.00 -1.94
CA VAL A 32 3.22 1.25 -2.53
C VAL A 32 3.56 1.30 -4.02
N VAL A 33 2.60 1.63 -4.87
CA VAL A 33 2.77 1.75 -6.33
C VAL A 33 2.41 3.17 -6.76
N THR A 34 3.40 4.05 -6.95
CA THR A 34 3.16 5.51 -7.03
C THR A 34 4.07 6.21 -8.04
N ILE A 35 3.71 7.43 -8.46
CA ILE A 35 4.62 8.35 -9.18
C ILE A 35 5.54 9.14 -8.24
N VAL A 36 5.33 9.06 -6.93
CA VAL A 36 6.14 9.77 -5.93
C VAL A 36 7.55 9.16 -5.88
N GLU A 37 8.55 9.96 -6.21
CA GLU A 37 9.96 9.54 -6.22
C GLU A 37 10.62 9.62 -4.83
N ASP A 38 9.99 10.32 -3.87
CA ASP A 38 10.53 10.44 -2.51
C ASP A 38 10.31 9.17 -1.70
N GLN A 39 11.29 8.28 -1.79
CA GLN A 39 11.32 7.01 -1.07
C GLN A 39 11.26 7.20 0.44
N ARG A 40 11.86 8.29 0.97
CA ARG A 40 11.90 8.52 2.42
C ARG A 40 10.51 8.76 2.95
N LEU A 41 9.70 9.52 2.20
CA LEU A 41 8.29 9.73 2.54
C LEU A 41 7.52 8.41 2.53
N VAL A 42 7.68 7.59 1.48
CA VAL A 42 6.97 6.30 1.35
C VAL A 42 7.28 5.35 2.52
N PHE A 43 8.55 5.24 2.92
CA PHE A 43 8.95 4.42 4.06
C PHE A 43 8.54 5.04 5.41
N ALA A 44 8.59 6.36 5.56
CA ALA A 44 8.16 7.04 6.79
C ALA A 44 6.67 6.81 7.11
N LEU A 45 5.86 6.49 6.10
CA LEU A 45 4.45 6.15 6.25
C LEU A 45 4.23 4.69 6.67
N GLY A 46 5.27 3.85 6.66
CA GLY A 46 5.20 2.44 7.02
C GLY A 46 4.96 1.48 5.85
N ALA A 47 5.21 1.90 4.60
CA ALA A 47 5.26 0.96 3.48
C ALA A 47 6.39 -0.06 3.67
N SER A 48 6.16 -1.30 3.23
CA SER A 48 7.18 -2.38 3.30
C SER A 48 8.15 -2.33 2.12
N ASP A 49 7.69 -1.89 0.95
CA ASP A 49 8.51 -1.59 -0.23
C ASP A 49 7.71 -0.62 -1.12
N TYR A 50 8.31 -0.16 -2.22
CA TYR A 50 7.65 0.70 -3.19
C TYR A 50 8.03 0.35 -4.64
N LEU A 51 7.19 0.77 -5.58
CA LEU A 51 7.37 0.65 -7.02
C LEU A 51 6.93 1.94 -7.70
N SER A 52 7.84 2.56 -8.46
CA SER A 52 7.53 3.77 -9.22
C SER A 52 6.76 3.45 -10.50
N LYS A 53 5.74 4.25 -10.83
CA LYS A 53 5.09 4.27 -12.16
C LYS A 53 5.97 5.08 -13.15
N PRO A 54 6.16 4.66 -14.41
CA PRO A 54 5.68 3.40 -15.00
C PRO A 54 6.53 2.20 -14.56
N TYR A 55 5.88 1.04 -14.43
CA TYR A 55 6.52 -0.22 -14.05
C TYR A 55 6.23 -1.34 -15.05
N GLU A 56 7.12 -2.33 -15.08
CA GLU A 56 6.96 -3.54 -15.88
C GLU A 56 6.56 -4.73 -15.01
N ARG A 57 5.99 -5.78 -15.62
CA ARG A 57 5.60 -7.03 -14.96
C ARG A 57 6.71 -7.59 -14.07
N ASN A 58 7.93 -7.70 -14.59
CA ASN A 58 9.05 -8.29 -13.85
C ASN A 58 9.48 -7.43 -12.65
N GLN A 59 9.38 -6.10 -12.77
CA GLN A 59 9.70 -5.19 -11.67
C GLN A 59 8.67 -5.32 -10.54
N LEU A 60 7.38 -5.40 -10.89
CA LEU A 60 6.31 -5.68 -9.94
C LEU A 60 6.53 -7.00 -9.21
N LEU A 61 6.71 -8.10 -9.96
CA LEU A 61 6.88 -9.43 -9.38
C LEU A 61 8.14 -9.51 -8.51
N THR A 62 9.23 -8.85 -8.90
CA THR A 62 10.45 -8.80 -8.07
C THR A 62 10.17 -8.18 -6.70
N ARG A 63 9.37 -7.12 -6.63
CA ARG A 63 8.99 -6.46 -5.37
C ARG A 63 8.01 -7.29 -4.57
N VAL A 64 7.01 -7.85 -5.24
CA VAL A 64 6.01 -8.71 -4.60
C VAL A 64 6.66 -9.95 -3.99
N HIS A 65 7.53 -10.67 -4.72
CA HIS A 65 8.21 -11.87 -4.20
C HIS A 65 9.20 -11.57 -3.06
N ARG A 66 9.68 -10.33 -2.92
CA ARG A 66 10.48 -9.93 -1.75
C ARG A 66 9.64 -9.92 -0.47
N LEU A 67 8.38 -9.51 -0.58
CA LEU A 67 7.44 -9.41 0.54
C LEU A 67 6.68 -10.72 0.77
N LEU A 68 6.35 -11.42 -0.31
CA LEU A 68 5.55 -12.64 -0.33
C LEU A 68 6.14 -13.63 -1.35
N PRO A 69 7.12 -14.47 -0.95
CA PRO A 69 7.90 -15.30 -1.88
C PRO A 69 7.09 -16.27 -2.74
N ASP A 70 5.99 -16.80 -2.20
CA ASP A 70 5.03 -17.67 -2.91
C ASP A 70 3.64 -17.05 -2.87
N LEU A 71 3.08 -16.80 -4.05
CA LEU A 71 1.78 -16.18 -4.25
C LEU A 71 0.63 -17.21 -4.32
N THR A 72 0.94 -18.51 -4.45
CA THR A 72 -0.06 -19.55 -4.68
C THR A 72 -1.06 -19.61 -3.54
N GLY A 73 -2.33 -19.31 -3.83
CA GLY A 73 -3.42 -19.31 -2.85
C GLY A 73 -3.38 -18.17 -1.83
N ARG A 74 -2.45 -17.20 -1.97
CA ARG A 74 -2.36 -16.03 -1.10
C ARG A 74 -3.41 -14.99 -1.44
N SER A 75 -4.01 -14.38 -0.43
CA SER A 75 -4.94 -13.27 -0.62
C SER A 75 -4.15 -11.97 -0.81
N VAL A 76 -4.31 -11.31 -1.95
CA VAL A 76 -3.69 -10.01 -2.23
C VAL A 76 -4.77 -8.97 -2.51
N LEU A 77 -4.69 -7.82 -1.86
CA LEU A 77 -5.59 -6.70 -2.11
C LEU A 77 -4.89 -5.66 -3.00
N VAL A 78 -5.51 -5.31 -4.12
CA VAL A 78 -5.03 -4.25 -5.04
C VAL A 78 -5.94 -3.03 -4.92
N VAL A 79 -5.34 -1.88 -4.56
CA VAL A 79 -6.04 -0.63 -4.32
C VAL A 79 -5.51 0.45 -5.26
N ASP A 80 -6.32 0.88 -6.23
CA ASP A 80 -5.99 1.95 -7.20
C ASP A 80 -7.31 2.49 -7.79
N ASP A 81 -7.47 3.81 -7.96
CA ASP A 81 -8.71 4.40 -8.48
C ASP A 81 -8.87 4.17 -9.99
N GLN A 82 -7.76 3.92 -10.69
CA GLN A 82 -7.74 3.66 -12.13
C GLN A 82 -8.04 2.19 -12.41
N ALA A 83 -9.25 1.93 -12.92
CA ALA A 83 -9.75 0.57 -13.20
C ALA A 83 -8.79 -0.25 -14.08
N ASP A 84 -8.20 0.37 -15.10
CA ASP A 84 -7.26 -0.30 -16.01
C ASP A 84 -5.98 -0.74 -15.28
N ALA A 85 -5.42 0.13 -14.42
CA ALA A 85 -4.23 -0.19 -13.63
C ALA A 85 -4.52 -1.29 -12.62
N ARG A 86 -5.63 -1.20 -11.86
CA ARG A 86 -6.07 -2.27 -10.94
C ARG A 86 -6.23 -3.60 -11.66
N SER A 87 -6.96 -3.61 -12.77
CA SER A 87 -7.27 -4.83 -13.51
C SER A 87 -5.99 -5.48 -14.05
N MET A 88 -5.07 -4.67 -14.57
CA MET A 88 -3.76 -5.13 -15.04
C MET A 88 -2.93 -5.72 -13.90
N LEU A 89 -2.78 -5.02 -12.78
CA LEU A 89 -2.07 -5.52 -11.59
C LEU A 89 -2.68 -6.82 -11.07
N GLY A 90 -4.01 -6.85 -10.93
CA GLY A 90 -4.73 -8.02 -10.47
C GLY A 90 -4.57 -9.21 -11.41
N LYS A 91 -4.57 -8.99 -12.73
CA LYS A 91 -4.28 -10.06 -13.70
C LYS A 91 -2.88 -10.63 -13.52
N ILE A 92 -1.84 -9.77 -13.42
CA ILE A 92 -0.46 -10.23 -13.24
C ILE A 92 -0.32 -11.11 -12.01
N LEU A 93 -0.94 -10.72 -10.89
CA LEU A 93 -0.87 -11.45 -9.63
C LEU A 93 -1.68 -12.76 -9.66
N ARG A 94 -2.87 -12.77 -10.28
CA ARG A 94 -3.67 -13.99 -10.50
C ARG A 94 -2.94 -15.00 -11.37
N ASP A 95 -2.22 -14.54 -12.40
CA ASP A 95 -1.39 -15.40 -13.26
C ASP A 95 -0.28 -16.11 -12.48
N GLU A 96 0.17 -15.54 -11.35
CA GLU A 96 1.13 -16.15 -10.41
C GLU A 96 0.45 -16.96 -9.27
N GLY A 97 -0.87 -17.17 -9.35
CA GLY A 97 -1.62 -18.02 -8.43
C GLY A 97 -2.22 -17.31 -7.20
N ALA A 98 -2.13 -15.98 -7.12
CA ALA A 98 -2.75 -15.22 -6.02
C ALA A 98 -4.28 -15.14 -6.15
N GLN A 99 -4.96 -15.12 -5.01
CA GLN A 99 -6.37 -14.75 -4.88
C GLN A 99 -6.46 -13.23 -4.74
N VAL A 100 -6.77 -12.54 -5.84
CA VAL A 100 -6.77 -11.07 -5.86
C VAL A 100 -8.17 -10.50 -5.60
N ARG A 101 -8.25 -9.66 -4.56
CA ARG A 101 -9.35 -8.73 -4.29
C ARG A 101 -8.97 -7.32 -4.72
N GLU A 102 -9.95 -6.51 -5.06
CA GLU A 102 -9.74 -5.17 -5.64
C GLU A 102 -10.59 -4.14 -4.89
N ALA A 103 -10.01 -2.97 -4.64
CA ALA A 103 -10.70 -1.82 -4.08
C ALA A 103 -10.36 -0.56 -4.89
N SER A 104 -11.35 0.27 -5.19
CA SER A 104 -11.17 1.50 -5.95
C SER A 104 -11.00 2.74 -5.08
N THR A 105 -11.22 2.61 -3.77
CA THR A 105 -11.13 3.69 -2.80
C THR A 105 -10.49 3.22 -1.50
N GLY A 106 -10.03 4.16 -0.67
CA GLY A 106 -9.52 3.86 0.66
C GLY A 106 -10.56 3.22 1.59
N ASP A 107 -11.83 3.63 1.51
CA ASP A 107 -12.91 3.07 2.32
C ASP A 107 -13.22 1.62 1.94
N GLU A 108 -13.28 1.32 0.64
CA GLU A 108 -13.41 -0.07 0.14
C GLU A 108 -12.22 -0.92 0.59
N ALA A 109 -11.01 -0.38 0.51
CA ALA A 109 -9.81 -1.10 0.96
C ALA A 109 -9.87 -1.44 2.45
N MET A 110 -10.31 -0.50 3.29
CA MET A 110 -10.45 -0.74 4.72
C MET A 110 -11.56 -1.77 5.02
N ALA A 111 -12.68 -1.70 4.31
CA ALA A 111 -13.74 -2.71 4.45
C ALA A 111 -13.24 -4.11 4.09
N GLU A 112 -12.49 -4.25 2.99
CA GLU A 112 -11.89 -5.52 2.56
C GLU A 112 -10.87 -6.06 3.56
N ILE A 113 -10.05 -5.18 4.15
CA ILE A 113 -9.04 -5.55 5.16
C ILE A 113 -9.72 -6.00 6.46
N SER A 114 -10.77 -5.28 6.90
CA SER A 114 -11.51 -5.62 8.12
C SER A 114 -12.35 -6.88 7.98
N ASP A 115 -12.92 -7.16 6.81
CA ASP A 115 -13.68 -8.39 6.56
C ASP A 115 -12.77 -9.62 6.53
N SER A 116 -11.64 -9.51 5.83
CA SER A 116 -10.63 -10.57 5.77
C SER A 116 -9.25 -9.97 5.53
N PRO A 117 -8.30 -10.04 6.49
CA PRO A 117 -6.95 -9.49 6.31
C PRO A 117 -6.20 -10.16 5.14
N PRO A 118 -5.72 -9.41 4.13
CA PRO A 118 -4.91 -9.97 3.05
C PRO A 118 -3.47 -10.28 3.49
N ASP A 119 -2.78 -11.18 2.79
CA ASP A 119 -1.35 -11.46 2.96
C ASP A 119 -0.45 -10.32 2.42
N LEU A 120 -0.97 -9.47 1.53
CA LEU A 120 -0.27 -8.32 0.93
C LEU A 120 -1.27 -7.27 0.42
N VAL A 121 -0.95 -5.99 0.58
CA VAL A 121 -1.67 -4.87 -0.04
C VAL A 121 -0.77 -4.19 -1.07
N LEU A 122 -1.26 -4.04 -2.30
CA LEU A 122 -0.70 -3.13 -3.30
C LEU A 122 -1.55 -1.86 -3.31
N LEU A 123 -0.92 -0.70 -3.12
CA LEU A 123 -1.65 0.55 -2.93
C LEU A 123 -1.08 1.68 -3.79
N ASP A 124 -1.94 2.30 -4.58
CA ASP A 124 -1.66 3.62 -5.14
C ASP A 124 -1.85 4.72 -4.09
N LEU A 125 -0.87 5.61 -4.00
CA LEU A 125 -0.96 6.78 -3.12
C LEU A 125 -1.74 7.94 -3.77
N MET A 126 -1.80 7.97 -5.10
CA MET A 126 -2.38 9.07 -5.88
C MET A 126 -3.84 8.81 -6.25
N MET A 127 -4.68 8.49 -5.27
CA MET A 127 -6.13 8.36 -5.46
C MET A 127 -6.87 9.65 -5.07
N PRO A 128 -7.93 10.07 -5.80
CA PRO A 128 -8.79 11.17 -5.39
C PRO A 128 -9.64 10.80 -4.17
N GLY A 129 -9.84 11.75 -3.24
CA GLY A 129 -10.62 11.53 -2.02
C GLY A 129 -9.74 11.14 -0.83
N MET A 130 -10.05 10.02 -0.17
CA MET A 130 -9.22 9.51 0.92
C MET A 130 -7.83 9.16 0.38
N SER A 131 -6.81 9.84 0.90
CA SER A 131 -5.46 9.72 0.37
C SER A 131 -4.93 8.30 0.63
N GLY A 132 -4.24 7.66 -0.32
CA GLY A 132 -3.64 6.34 -0.07
C GLY A 132 -2.70 6.35 1.15
N PHE A 133 -2.15 7.53 1.48
CA PHE A 133 -1.42 7.80 2.71
C PHE A 133 -2.22 7.44 3.97
N GLU A 134 -3.52 7.73 3.97
CA GLU A 134 -4.42 7.39 5.06
C GLU A 134 -4.64 5.89 5.19
N VAL A 135 -4.66 5.15 4.07
CA VAL A 135 -4.79 3.69 4.08
C VAL A 135 -3.56 3.05 4.69
N VAL A 136 -2.34 3.46 4.29
CA VAL A 136 -1.10 2.96 4.91
C VAL A 136 -1.09 3.23 6.40
N ALA A 137 -1.44 4.46 6.80
CA ALA A 137 -1.53 4.84 8.21
C ALA A 137 -2.55 4.00 8.99
N ARG A 138 -3.71 3.68 8.39
CA ARG A 138 -4.75 2.82 9.00
C ARG A 138 -4.26 1.39 9.19
N ILE A 139 -3.63 0.82 8.16
CA ILE A 139 -3.03 -0.52 8.25
C ILE A 139 -1.95 -0.56 9.34
N ARG A 140 -1.15 0.51 9.46
CA ARG A 140 0.00 0.62 10.37
C ARG A 140 -0.30 1.23 11.74
N ALA A 141 -1.56 1.36 12.10
CA ALA A 141 -2.05 1.97 13.34
C ALA A 141 -1.52 1.36 14.67
N HIS A 142 -0.62 0.36 14.65
CA HIS A 142 0.17 -0.07 15.80
C HIS A 142 1.64 -0.42 15.43
N PRO A 143 2.65 0.18 16.10
CA PRO A 143 4.01 -0.34 16.12
C PRO A 143 4.12 -1.47 17.15
N SER A 144 3.84 -2.70 16.74
CA SER A 144 4.23 -3.88 17.51
C SER A 144 5.74 -4.10 17.36
N SER A 145 6.49 -3.52 18.29
CA SER A 145 7.93 -3.70 18.54
C SER A 145 8.91 -3.29 17.44
N ALA A 146 9.77 -2.35 17.84
CA ALA A 146 11.06 -2.04 17.25
C ALA A 146 11.83 -3.26 16.73
N ALA A 147 12.22 -3.21 15.46
CA ALA A 147 13.45 -3.84 14.96
C ALA A 147 13.84 -3.24 13.61
N VAL A 148 14.21 -1.97 13.60
CA VAL A 148 15.11 -1.44 12.56
C VAL A 148 16.51 -1.42 13.19
N PRO A 149 17.44 -2.32 12.83
CA PRO A 149 18.85 -2.02 13.04
C PRO A 149 19.24 -0.92 12.04
N VAL A 150 19.92 0.10 12.56
CA VAL A 150 20.72 1.07 11.80
C VAL A 150 21.78 0.39 10.95
#